data_AF-A0A3N8DNK1-F1
#
_entry.id   AF-A0A3N8DNK1-F1
#
_cell.length_a   1.000
_cell.length_b   1.000
_cell.length_c   1.000
_cell.angle_alpha   90.00
_cell.angle_beta   90.00
_cell.angle_gamma   90.00
#
_symmetry.space_group_name_H-M   'P 1'
#
loop_
_entity.id
_entity.type
_entity.pdbx_description
1 polymer ?
#
loop_
_entity_poly.entity_id
_entity_poly.type
_entity_poly.pdbx_seq_one_letter_code
_entity_poly.pdbx_strand_id
1 'polypeptide(L)'
;MWACPTNAADMRMFREIAASSDFSTPQLPPIIDPGLKQILVPQQDWATDGYVSVSPVASAGLAHEVFARLPERKLPSHRWMIQSIPAAVANHGETLLVQDGAVRLIRRGVSKILMHSELQGNAPAVVLRGRVERMNVAGGMLSVGLPAITAIGGLVHSIERRVGSALEFAIGLNDSRWVAGARHTVTRGATVVPVALQGRIRAGQAYGTVVPKYGYQRDEIQANGHFLLLVRGGPSDAIGEELKRITRFAGGSVFDSVVDIIQPGARIEPASFIVDASQELRRRPAGTDALDAALSAYGRDGSWIDRNWFQHRNGYSLSMSGYAWLEPPQNRKNSRDNYPHVWAEPVFSLVTQGRLSEMAWWRLRFGAAGVRWAA
;
A
#
# COMPACT_ATOMS: atom_id res chain seq x y z
N MET A 1 -1.26 -12.41 18.69
CA MET A 1 -2.06 -13.18 17.70
C MET A 1 -2.42 -12.22 16.57
N TRP A 2 -2.06 -12.50 15.32
CA TRP A 2 -1.94 -11.48 14.25
C TRP A 2 -3.06 -11.49 13.19
N ALA A 3 -4.00 -12.43 13.27
CA ALA A 3 -5.24 -12.43 12.51
C ALA A 3 -6.43 -12.41 13.48
N CYS A 4 -7.33 -11.45 13.30
CA CYS A 4 -8.50 -11.30 14.16
C CYS A 4 -9.53 -12.42 13.86
N PRO A 5 -10.10 -13.10 14.88
CA PRO A 5 -11.17 -14.07 14.71
C PRO A 5 -12.31 -13.53 13.84
N THR A 6 -12.80 -14.33 12.89
CA THR A 6 -13.77 -13.85 11.90
C THR A 6 -15.22 -14.13 12.30
N ASN A 7 -15.45 -15.09 13.18
CA ASN A 7 -16.76 -15.48 13.68
C ASN A 7 -16.66 -16.08 15.10
N ALA A 8 -17.79 -16.32 15.74
CA ALA A 8 -17.85 -16.83 17.11
C ALA A 8 -17.24 -18.23 17.30
N ALA A 9 -17.25 -19.09 16.27
CA ALA A 9 -16.62 -20.40 16.31
C ALA A 9 -15.09 -20.29 16.26
N ASP A 10 -14.56 -19.42 15.40
CA ASP A 10 -13.13 -19.09 15.39
C ASP A 10 -12.69 -18.57 16.76
N MET A 11 -13.48 -17.68 17.37
CA MET A 11 -13.18 -17.14 18.70
C MET A 11 -13.06 -18.22 19.77
N ARG A 12 -13.93 -19.23 19.74
CA ARG A 12 -13.85 -20.36 20.67
C ARG A 12 -12.55 -21.13 20.49
N MET A 13 -12.21 -21.47 19.25
CA MET A 13 -10.95 -22.14 18.92
C MET A 13 -9.74 -21.31 19.39
N PHE A 14 -9.75 -19.99 19.18
CA PHE A 14 -8.67 -19.11 19.62
C PHE A 14 -8.58 -18.94 21.14
N ARG A 15 -9.71 -18.94 21.86
CA ARG A 15 -9.72 -18.95 23.34
C ARG A 15 -9.12 -20.23 23.89
N GLU A 16 -9.44 -21.37 23.28
CA GLU A 16 -8.88 -22.67 23.65
C GLU A 16 -7.37 -22.75 23.37
N ILE A 17 -6.89 -22.20 22.25
CA ILE A 17 -5.45 -22.06 21.95
C ILE A 17 -4.77 -21.12 22.95
N ALA A 18 -5.37 -19.97 23.25
CA ALA A 18 -4.79 -19.01 24.20
C ALA A 18 -4.73 -19.54 25.63
N ALA A 19 -5.71 -20.34 26.05
CA ALA A 19 -5.70 -20.98 27.36
C ALA A 19 -4.62 -22.08 27.49
N SER A 20 -4.11 -22.60 26.38
CA SER A 20 -3.17 -23.74 26.34
C SER A 20 -1.75 -23.37 25.88
N SER A 21 -1.53 -22.14 25.43
CA SER A 21 -0.23 -21.70 24.91
C SER A 21 0.57 -20.92 25.96
N ASP A 22 1.85 -21.26 26.11
CA ASP A 22 2.78 -20.41 26.85
C ASP A 22 3.16 -19.20 25.99
N PHE A 23 2.70 -18.01 26.40
CA PHE A 23 3.00 -16.74 25.73
C PHE A 23 4.26 -16.07 26.26
N SER A 24 5.06 -16.75 27.10
CA SER A 24 6.33 -16.25 27.64
C SER A 24 7.32 -15.80 26.54
N THR A 25 7.21 -16.39 25.34
CA THR A 25 7.99 -16.01 24.17
C THR A 25 7.07 -15.67 23.00
N PRO A 26 7.08 -14.43 22.46
CA PRO A 26 6.24 -14.09 21.31
C PRO A 26 6.70 -14.85 20.06
N GLN A 27 5.89 -15.83 19.63
CA GLN A 27 6.11 -16.56 18.39
C GLN A 27 5.19 -16.04 17.27
N LEU A 28 5.74 -15.90 16.07
CA LEU A 28 4.96 -15.52 14.89
C LEU A 28 4.23 -16.74 14.32
N PRO A 29 2.93 -16.63 14.00
CA PRO A 29 2.12 -17.79 13.68
C PRO A 29 2.50 -18.42 12.33
N PRO A 30 2.28 -19.73 12.15
CA PRO A 30 2.40 -20.39 10.85
C PRO A 30 1.32 -19.89 9.87
N ILE A 31 1.56 -20.09 8.57
CA ILE A 31 0.61 -19.73 7.50
C ILE A 31 -0.45 -20.85 7.37
N ILE A 32 -1.58 -20.67 8.06
CA ILE A 32 -2.70 -21.62 8.04
C ILE A 32 -3.85 -21.12 7.15
N ASP A 33 -4.07 -19.80 7.07
CA ASP A 33 -5.17 -19.19 6.30
C ASP A 33 -4.80 -19.11 4.80
N PRO A 34 -5.46 -19.87 3.90
CA PRO A 34 -5.22 -19.77 2.46
C PRO A 34 -5.65 -18.41 1.87
N GLY A 35 -6.48 -17.64 2.59
CA GLY A 35 -6.88 -16.28 2.24
C GLY A 35 -5.94 -15.19 2.74
N LEU A 36 -4.83 -15.54 3.41
CA LEU A 36 -3.83 -14.58 3.85
C LEU A 36 -3.19 -13.89 2.64
N LYS A 37 -3.23 -12.56 2.61
CA LYS A 37 -2.56 -11.79 1.56
C LYS A 37 -1.06 -12.02 1.65
N GLN A 38 -0.49 -12.51 0.55
CA GLN A 38 0.94 -12.67 0.34
C GLN A 38 1.37 -11.94 -0.92
N ILE A 39 2.40 -11.12 -0.81
CA ILE A 39 3.03 -10.42 -1.93
C ILE A 39 4.46 -10.93 -2.09
N LEU A 40 4.95 -10.94 -3.32
CA LEU A 40 6.35 -11.28 -3.58
C LEU A 40 7.14 -9.98 -3.69
N VAL A 41 8.22 -9.86 -2.94
CA VAL A 41 9.13 -8.71 -3.01
C VAL A 41 10.57 -9.19 -3.14
N PRO A 42 11.42 -8.45 -3.85
CA PRO A 42 12.83 -8.77 -3.94
C PRO A 42 13.52 -8.56 -2.59
N GLN A 43 14.33 -9.55 -2.19
CA GLN A 43 15.12 -9.53 -0.96
C GLN A 43 16.53 -8.97 -1.21
N GLN A 44 17.06 -9.26 -2.39
CA GLN A 44 18.40 -8.89 -2.85
C GLN A 44 18.35 -8.51 -4.33
N ASP A 45 19.43 -8.74 -5.07
CA ASP A 45 19.41 -8.61 -6.53
C ASP A 45 18.34 -9.53 -7.15
N TRP A 46 17.28 -8.89 -7.64
CA TRP A 46 16.14 -9.56 -8.25
C TRP A 46 16.49 -10.24 -9.57
N ALA A 47 17.61 -9.87 -10.21
CA ALA A 47 18.11 -10.52 -11.42
C ALA A 47 18.55 -11.97 -11.14
N THR A 48 18.83 -12.31 -9.88
CA THR A 48 19.20 -13.67 -9.43
C THR A 48 18.02 -14.48 -8.88
N ASP A 49 16.78 -14.01 -9.09
CA ASP A 49 15.56 -14.59 -8.52
C ASP A 49 15.51 -14.61 -6.98
N GLY A 50 16.23 -13.69 -6.33
CA GLY A 50 16.24 -13.54 -4.88
C GLY A 50 14.99 -12.84 -4.32
N TYR A 51 13.89 -13.59 -4.18
CA TYR A 51 12.61 -13.09 -3.66
C TYR A 51 12.22 -13.66 -2.30
N VAL A 52 11.40 -12.91 -1.59
CA VAL A 52 10.74 -13.31 -0.35
C VAL A 52 9.23 -13.06 -0.44
N SER A 53 8.44 -14.03 0.00
CA SER A 53 7.01 -13.89 0.21
C SER A 53 6.75 -13.09 1.50
N VAL A 54 5.98 -12.02 1.41
CA VAL A 54 5.69 -11.13 2.54
C VAL A 54 4.21 -11.16 2.85
N SER A 55 3.90 -11.37 4.13
CA SER A 55 2.56 -11.12 4.67
C SER A 55 2.56 -9.84 5.49
N PRO A 56 2.06 -8.72 4.93
CA PRO A 56 1.98 -7.47 5.67
C PRO A 56 0.92 -7.55 6.77
N VAL A 57 1.30 -7.17 7.98
CA VAL A 57 0.42 -7.02 9.14
C VAL A 57 0.25 -5.54 9.46
N ALA A 58 -0.97 -5.15 9.83
CA ALA A 58 -1.24 -3.78 10.23
C ALA A 58 -0.63 -3.51 11.62
N SER A 59 0.11 -2.42 11.76
CA SER A 59 0.68 -2.04 13.05
C SER A 59 -0.39 -1.38 13.93
N ALA A 60 -0.88 -2.13 14.91
CA ALA A 60 -1.92 -1.67 15.83
C ALA A 60 -1.45 -0.47 16.67
N GLY A 61 -0.19 -0.48 17.13
CA GLY A 61 0.42 0.63 17.86
C GLY A 61 0.44 1.91 17.03
N LEU A 62 0.92 1.85 15.78
CA LEU A 62 0.95 3.02 14.90
C LEU A 62 -0.45 3.54 14.56
N ALA A 63 -1.42 2.64 14.33
CA ALA A 63 -2.81 3.03 14.13
C ALA A 63 -3.39 3.73 15.38
N HIS A 64 -3.05 3.27 16.58
CA HIS A 64 -3.42 3.91 17.85
C HIS A 64 -2.81 5.30 18.01
N GLU A 65 -1.51 5.44 17.80
CA GLU A 65 -0.83 6.73 17.91
C GLU A 65 -1.42 7.78 16.95
N VAL A 66 -1.70 7.39 15.70
CA VAL A 66 -2.35 8.29 14.74
C VAL A 66 -3.78 8.61 15.17
N PHE A 67 -4.53 7.65 15.71
CA PHE A 67 -5.88 7.87 16.20
C PHE A 67 -5.94 8.87 17.36
N ALA A 68 -5.02 8.76 18.33
CA ALA A 68 -4.97 9.63 19.50
C ALA A 68 -4.45 11.04 19.16
N ARG A 69 -3.32 11.13 18.46
CA ARG A 69 -2.61 12.41 18.26
C ARG A 69 -3.27 13.35 17.26
N LEU A 70 -4.01 12.84 16.27
CA LEU A 70 -4.68 13.70 15.28
C LEU A 70 -5.72 14.64 15.94
N PRO A 71 -6.67 14.14 16.76
CA PRO A 71 -7.57 14.99 17.54
C PRO A 71 -6.87 15.92 18.54
N GLU A 72 -5.90 15.41 19.30
CA GLU A 72 -5.16 16.21 20.31
C GLU A 72 -4.52 17.45 19.68
N ARG A 73 -3.94 17.28 18.49
CA ARG A 73 -3.31 18.35 17.70
C ARG A 73 -4.30 19.14 16.85
N LYS A 74 -5.61 18.85 16.93
CA LYS A 74 -6.67 19.45 16.10
C LYS A 74 -6.37 19.37 14.60
N LEU A 75 -5.80 18.26 14.14
CA LEU A 75 -5.44 18.05 12.74
C LEU A 75 -6.62 17.45 11.96
N PRO A 76 -6.77 17.77 10.66
CA PRO A 76 -7.79 17.16 9.82
C PRO A 76 -7.55 15.66 9.70
N SER A 77 -8.64 14.89 9.72
CA SER A 77 -8.56 13.43 9.61
C SER A 77 -9.78 12.87 8.89
N HIS A 78 -9.65 11.66 8.37
CA HIS A 78 -10.76 10.86 7.89
C HIS A 78 -10.96 9.68 8.85
N ARG A 79 -12.16 9.55 9.40
CA ARG A 79 -12.54 8.39 10.21
C ARG A 79 -13.01 7.28 9.27
N TRP A 80 -12.34 6.15 9.30
CA TRP A 80 -12.67 4.97 8.50
C TRP A 80 -13.14 3.83 9.38
N MET A 81 -14.32 3.29 9.06
CA MET A 81 -14.94 2.22 9.82
C MET A 81 -14.40 0.85 9.35
N ILE A 82 -13.71 0.13 10.25
CA ILE A 82 -13.18 -1.21 9.95
C ILE A 82 -14.18 -2.28 10.36
N GLN A 83 -14.79 -2.14 11.54
CA GLN A 83 -15.82 -3.01 12.04
C GLN A 83 -16.97 -2.17 12.59
N SER A 84 -18.10 -2.16 11.89
CA SER A 84 -19.28 -1.37 12.28
C SER A 84 -20.17 -2.07 13.31
N ILE A 85 -20.00 -3.38 13.51
CA ILE A 85 -20.82 -4.18 14.43
C ILE A 85 -20.16 -4.17 15.82
N PRO A 86 -20.73 -3.50 16.84
CA PRO A 86 -20.09 -3.37 18.17
C PRO A 86 -19.73 -4.71 18.81
N ALA A 87 -20.61 -5.70 18.68
CA ALA A 87 -20.40 -7.04 19.24
C ALA A 87 -19.18 -7.77 18.63
N ALA A 88 -18.76 -7.37 17.42
CA ALA A 88 -17.62 -7.95 16.72
C ALA A 88 -16.36 -7.09 16.82
N VAL A 89 -16.41 -5.88 17.41
CA VAL A 89 -15.23 -5.01 17.55
C VAL A 89 -14.20 -5.63 18.49
N ALA A 90 -14.64 -6.20 19.61
CA ALA A 90 -13.75 -6.86 20.58
C ALA A 90 -12.93 -8.01 19.97
N ASN A 91 -13.39 -8.59 18.86
CA ASN A 91 -12.67 -9.65 18.14
C ASN A 91 -11.44 -9.13 17.39
N HIS A 92 -11.37 -7.82 17.15
CA HIS A 92 -10.25 -7.19 16.47
C HIS A 92 -9.16 -6.68 17.43
N GLY A 93 -9.29 -7.00 18.72
CA GLY A 93 -8.34 -6.61 19.76
C GLY A 93 -8.62 -5.25 20.37
N GLU A 94 -7.88 -4.94 21.43
CA GLU A 94 -8.09 -3.76 22.27
C GLU A 94 -7.97 -2.44 21.49
N THR A 95 -7.03 -2.35 20.54
CA THR A 95 -6.84 -1.14 19.73
C THR A 95 -8.10 -0.73 19.00
N LEU A 96 -8.77 -1.63 18.26
CA LEU A 96 -10.01 -1.28 17.58
C LEU A 96 -11.17 -1.14 18.57
N LEU A 97 -11.16 -1.86 19.70
CA LEU A 97 -12.18 -1.70 20.75
C LEU A 97 -12.19 -0.29 21.33
N VAL A 98 -11.03 0.24 21.71
CA VAL A 98 -10.88 1.60 22.26
C VAL A 98 -11.19 2.68 21.21
N GLN A 99 -11.11 2.35 19.93
CA GLN A 99 -11.38 3.26 18.81
C GLN A 99 -12.80 3.10 18.23
N ASP A 100 -13.69 2.41 18.93
CA ASP A 100 -15.06 2.10 18.50
C ASP A 100 -15.12 1.45 17.11
N GLY A 101 -14.19 0.54 16.80
CA GLY A 101 -14.08 -0.17 15.53
C GLY A 101 -13.53 0.65 14.36
N ALA A 102 -13.15 1.90 14.59
CA ALA A 102 -12.68 2.84 13.57
C ALA A 102 -11.16 3.00 13.61
N VAL A 103 -10.59 3.49 12.51
CA VAL A 103 -9.25 4.10 12.49
C VAL A 103 -9.37 5.55 12.03
N ARG A 104 -8.40 6.39 12.38
CA ARG A 104 -8.27 7.74 11.82
C ARG A 104 -7.10 7.79 10.85
N LEU A 105 -7.35 8.37 9.70
CA LEU A 105 -6.39 8.49 8.61
C LEU A 105 -6.03 9.94 8.40
N ILE A 106 -4.76 10.19 8.12
CA ILE A 106 -4.26 11.44 7.56
C ILE A 106 -4.93 11.65 6.20
N ARG A 107 -5.68 12.74 6.05
CA ARG A 107 -6.45 13.02 4.83
C ARG A 107 -5.70 14.01 3.94
N ARG A 108 -5.34 13.60 2.72
CA ARG A 108 -4.70 14.51 1.74
C ARG A 108 -5.24 14.26 0.33
N GLY A 109 -5.86 15.28 -0.26
CA GLY A 109 -6.28 15.26 -1.66
C GLY A 109 -5.13 15.59 -2.63
N VAL A 110 -5.42 15.52 -3.93
CA VAL A 110 -4.47 15.90 -4.99
C VAL A 110 -4.32 17.42 -5.03
N SER A 111 -3.07 17.90 -4.99
CA SER A 111 -2.75 19.34 -5.07
C SER A 111 -2.88 19.84 -6.51
N LYS A 112 -3.43 21.05 -6.69
CA LYS A 112 -3.49 21.68 -8.02
C LYS A 112 -2.14 22.27 -8.40
N ILE A 113 -1.39 21.57 -9.24
CA ILE A 113 -0.17 22.09 -9.87
C ILE A 113 -0.55 22.68 -11.23
N LEU A 114 -0.29 23.98 -11.43
CA LEU A 114 -0.65 24.68 -12.67
C LEU A 114 0.53 24.81 -13.64
N MET A 115 1.75 24.67 -13.15
CA MET A 115 2.96 24.84 -13.95
C MET A 115 3.39 23.51 -14.56
N HIS A 116 3.79 23.56 -15.83
CA HIS A 116 4.47 22.44 -16.48
C HIS A 116 5.75 22.07 -15.73
N SER A 117 6.11 20.80 -15.79
CA SER A 117 7.44 20.35 -15.38
C SER A 117 8.29 20.09 -16.62
N GLU A 118 9.60 20.04 -16.47
CA GLU A 118 10.52 19.63 -17.55
C GLU A 118 11.25 18.38 -17.10
N LEU A 119 11.44 17.43 -18.02
CA LEU A 119 12.26 16.25 -17.74
C LEU A 119 13.72 16.70 -17.62
N GLN A 120 14.23 16.70 -16.39
CA GLN A 120 15.64 16.98 -16.11
C GLN A 120 16.50 15.72 -16.33
N GLY A 121 17.79 15.93 -16.58
CA GLY A 121 18.77 14.86 -16.78
C GLY A 121 19.08 14.56 -18.24
N ASN A 122 19.79 13.45 -18.49
CA ASN A 122 20.31 13.10 -19.83
C ASN A 122 19.63 11.88 -20.46
N ALA A 123 18.75 11.20 -19.72
CA ALA A 123 18.09 9.98 -20.19
C ALA A 123 16.62 10.26 -20.52
N PRO A 124 16.08 9.67 -21.61
CA PRO A 124 14.66 9.71 -21.88
C PRO A 124 13.86 8.97 -20.80
N ALA A 125 12.60 9.35 -20.64
CA ALA A 125 11.63 8.66 -19.79
C ALA A 125 10.44 8.23 -20.64
N VAL A 126 9.86 7.07 -20.32
CA VAL A 126 8.60 6.64 -20.92
C VAL A 126 7.48 7.03 -19.98
N VAL A 127 6.45 7.69 -20.52
CA VAL A 127 5.28 8.08 -19.76
C VAL A 127 4.09 7.20 -20.13
N LEU A 128 3.38 6.71 -19.14
CA LEU A 128 2.03 6.18 -19.26
C LEU A 128 1.06 7.20 -18.66
N ARG A 129 0.13 7.67 -19.47
CA ARG A 129 -0.97 8.55 -19.07
C ARG A 129 -2.27 7.80 -19.19
N GLY A 130 -3.23 8.07 -18.31
CA GLY A 130 -4.56 7.50 -18.48
C GLY A 130 -5.51 7.87 -17.35
N ARG A 131 -6.74 7.40 -17.47
CA ARG A 131 -7.75 7.46 -16.42
C ARG A 131 -7.76 6.15 -15.66
N VAL A 132 -7.74 6.22 -14.33
CA VAL A 132 -7.93 5.06 -13.47
C VAL A 132 -9.26 5.15 -12.75
N GLU A 133 -10.00 4.05 -12.72
CA GLU A 133 -11.22 3.91 -11.94
C GLU A 133 -11.04 2.92 -10.79
N ARG A 134 -11.59 3.27 -9.63
CA ARG A 134 -11.54 2.49 -8.38
C ARG A 134 -10.12 2.18 -7.92
N MET A 135 -9.20 3.14 -8.08
CA MET A 135 -7.85 3.07 -7.52
C MET A 135 -7.93 3.05 -6.00
N ASN A 136 -7.18 2.14 -5.35
CA ASN A 136 -7.05 2.14 -3.91
C ASN A 136 -6.17 3.32 -3.48
N VAL A 137 -6.74 4.21 -2.65
CA VAL A 137 -6.06 5.40 -2.12
C VAL A 137 -5.94 5.35 -0.60
N ALA A 138 -6.09 4.18 0.00
CA ALA A 138 -5.81 3.94 1.41
C ALA A 138 -4.34 3.52 1.58
N GLY A 139 -3.49 4.47 1.95
CA GLY A 139 -2.08 4.24 2.25
C GLY A 139 -1.92 3.51 3.58
N GLY A 140 -1.92 2.17 3.55
CA GLY A 140 -1.51 1.33 4.67
C GLY A 140 -2.31 1.50 5.98
N MET A 141 -3.57 1.94 5.89
CA MET A 141 -4.43 2.27 7.06
C MET A 141 -3.92 3.44 7.94
N LEU A 142 -3.05 4.31 7.41
CA LEU A 142 -2.63 5.55 8.08
C LEU A 142 -2.96 6.81 7.32
N SER A 143 -3.02 6.75 5.99
CA SER A 143 -3.32 7.90 5.16
C SER A 143 -4.33 7.57 4.07
N VAL A 144 -4.97 8.61 3.56
CA VAL A 144 -5.95 8.52 2.49
C VAL A 144 -5.78 9.64 1.47
N GLY A 145 -5.93 9.27 0.20
CA GLY A 145 -6.08 10.18 -0.94
C GLY A 145 -4.94 10.11 -1.96
N LEU A 146 -3.85 9.41 -1.63
CA LEU A 146 -2.78 9.03 -2.56
C LEU A 146 -2.64 7.50 -2.57
N PRO A 147 -2.35 6.88 -3.73
CA PRO A 147 -2.01 5.46 -3.78
C PRO A 147 -0.71 5.17 -3.02
N ALA A 148 -0.60 3.96 -2.47
CA ALA A 148 0.63 3.50 -1.84
C ALA A 148 1.76 3.40 -2.88
N ILE A 149 2.94 3.95 -2.54
CA ILE A 149 4.13 3.86 -3.41
C ILE A 149 4.51 2.40 -3.65
N THR A 150 4.33 1.52 -2.67
CA THR A 150 4.58 0.07 -2.83
C THR A 150 3.71 -0.58 -3.91
N ALA A 151 2.48 -0.12 -4.13
CA ALA A 151 1.60 -0.66 -5.16
C ALA A 151 2.08 -0.27 -6.57
N ILE A 152 2.57 0.95 -6.72
CA ILE A 152 3.15 1.46 -7.97
C ILE A 152 4.53 0.81 -8.21
N GLY A 153 5.34 0.73 -7.16
CA GLY A 153 6.63 0.08 -7.19
C GLY A 153 6.54 -1.39 -7.55
N GLY A 154 5.52 -2.12 -7.07
CA GLY A 154 5.28 -3.51 -7.47
C GLY A 154 4.90 -3.66 -8.96
N LEU A 155 4.13 -2.70 -9.50
CA LEU A 155 3.82 -2.64 -10.93
C LEU A 155 5.10 -2.39 -11.75
N VAL A 156 5.88 -1.37 -11.41
CA VAL A 156 7.14 -1.06 -12.10
C VAL A 156 8.12 -2.21 -11.99
N HIS A 157 8.20 -2.86 -10.83
CA HIS A 157 9.05 -4.03 -10.64
C HIS A 157 8.67 -5.20 -11.55
N SER A 158 7.38 -5.38 -11.83
CA SER A 158 6.97 -6.38 -12.84
C SER A 158 7.47 -6.07 -14.25
N ILE A 159 7.68 -4.78 -14.57
CA ILE A 159 8.30 -4.31 -15.82
C ILE A 159 9.81 -4.52 -15.77
N GLU A 160 10.48 -4.18 -14.65
CA GLU A 160 11.91 -4.41 -14.44
C GLU A 160 12.30 -5.86 -14.79
N ARG A 161 11.51 -6.83 -14.31
CA ARG A 161 11.72 -8.26 -14.59
C ARG A 161 11.64 -8.63 -16.07
N ARG A 162 10.81 -7.94 -16.85
CA ARG A 162 10.58 -8.25 -18.27
C ARG A 162 11.58 -7.53 -19.16
N VAL A 163 11.95 -6.32 -18.78
CA VAL A 163 12.95 -5.49 -19.49
C VAL A 163 14.37 -5.93 -19.14
N GLY A 164 14.60 -6.48 -17.94
CA GLY A 164 15.94 -6.85 -17.47
C GLY A 164 16.79 -5.63 -17.07
N SER A 165 16.16 -4.55 -16.59
CA SER A 165 16.85 -3.33 -16.15
C SER A 165 16.24 -2.81 -14.86
N ALA A 166 17.06 -2.21 -13.99
CA ALA A 166 16.57 -1.49 -12.82
C ALA A 166 15.92 -0.18 -13.26
N LEU A 167 14.72 0.09 -12.77
CA LEU A 167 13.92 1.22 -13.20
C LEU A 167 13.66 2.17 -12.03
N GLU A 168 13.60 3.45 -12.36
CA GLU A 168 13.10 4.50 -11.47
C GLU A 168 11.73 4.94 -11.98
N PHE A 169 10.83 5.34 -11.09
CA PHE A 169 9.53 5.86 -11.48
C PHE A 169 9.12 7.13 -10.75
N ALA A 170 8.36 7.97 -11.42
CA ALA A 170 7.68 9.11 -10.83
C ALA A 170 6.18 9.02 -11.11
N ILE A 171 5.36 9.29 -10.09
CA ILE A 171 3.90 9.26 -10.21
C ILE A 171 3.33 10.66 -10.00
N GLY A 172 2.60 11.15 -11.00
CA GLY A 172 1.80 12.37 -10.95
C GLY A 172 0.31 12.05 -10.98
N LEU A 173 -0.49 12.83 -10.25
CA LEU A 173 -1.94 12.82 -10.33
C LEU A 173 -2.45 14.20 -10.76
N ASN A 174 -3.31 14.29 -11.76
CA ASN A 174 -3.95 15.56 -12.13
C ASN A 174 -5.18 15.81 -11.25
N ASP A 175 -5.95 14.74 -11.00
CA ASP A 175 -7.10 14.76 -10.12
C ASP A 175 -7.31 13.39 -9.44
N SER A 176 -8.13 13.40 -8.39
CA SER A 176 -8.59 12.19 -7.70
C SER A 176 -9.88 12.51 -6.98
N ARG A 177 -10.97 11.85 -7.40
CA ARG A 177 -12.31 11.99 -6.85
C ARG A 177 -12.66 10.72 -6.09
N TRP A 178 -13.00 10.88 -4.83
CA TRP A 178 -13.36 9.75 -3.98
C TRP A 178 -14.65 9.12 -4.48
N VAL A 179 -14.65 7.80 -4.56
CA VAL A 179 -15.84 7.01 -4.84
C VAL A 179 -16.35 6.49 -3.51
N ALA A 180 -17.66 6.55 -3.29
CA ALA A 180 -18.27 5.95 -2.10
C ALA A 180 -17.78 4.50 -1.95
N GLY A 181 -17.37 4.14 -0.74
CA GLY A 181 -16.75 2.85 -0.48
C GLY A 181 -17.62 1.71 -1.01
N ALA A 182 -17.07 0.90 -1.90
CA ALA A 182 -17.72 -0.35 -2.25
C ALA A 182 -17.59 -1.26 -1.04
N ARG A 183 -18.73 -1.82 -0.57
CA ARG A 183 -18.70 -2.89 0.42
C ARG A 183 -18.06 -4.10 -0.23
N HIS A 184 -16.79 -4.35 0.08
CA HIS A 184 -16.13 -5.55 -0.36
C HIS A 184 -16.50 -6.67 0.60
N THR A 185 -17.23 -7.68 0.12
CA THR A 185 -17.38 -8.94 0.85
C THR A 185 -16.07 -9.69 0.70
N VAL A 186 -15.28 -9.75 1.77
CA VAL A 186 -14.08 -10.59 1.78
C VAL A 186 -14.54 -12.01 2.01
N THR A 187 -14.52 -12.85 0.99
CA THR A 187 -14.79 -14.28 1.14
C THR A 187 -13.53 -14.95 1.66
N ARG A 188 -13.57 -15.52 2.88
CA ARG A 188 -12.44 -16.25 3.49
C ARG A 188 -12.82 -17.69 3.77
N GLY A 189 -11.99 -18.59 3.28
CA GLY A 189 -12.19 -20.03 3.40
C GLY A 189 -12.77 -20.64 2.13
N ALA A 190 -12.17 -21.76 1.75
CA ALA A 190 -12.69 -22.69 0.78
C ALA A 190 -13.37 -23.83 1.54
N THR A 191 -14.64 -24.11 1.25
CA THR A 191 -15.13 -25.45 1.51
C THR A 191 -14.58 -26.31 0.38
N VAL A 192 -13.65 -27.23 0.68
CA VAL A 192 -13.24 -28.24 -0.30
C VAL A 192 -14.44 -29.13 -0.50
N VAL A 193 -15.14 -28.97 -1.62
CA VAL A 193 -16.17 -29.93 -2.01
C VAL A 193 -15.44 -31.20 -2.46
N PRO A 194 -15.66 -32.36 -1.82
CA PRO A 194 -15.12 -33.61 -2.33
C PRO A 194 -15.60 -33.79 -3.76
N VAL A 195 -14.68 -34.03 -4.69
CA VAL A 195 -15.03 -34.35 -6.08
C VAL A 195 -15.82 -35.64 -6.04
N ALA A 196 -17.15 -35.56 -6.14
CA ALA A 196 -17.98 -36.72 -6.38
C ALA A 196 -17.53 -37.32 -7.72
N LEU A 197 -17.17 -38.59 -7.68
CA LEU A 197 -16.76 -39.44 -8.80
C LEU A 197 -17.62 -39.22 -10.04
N GLN A 198 -17.17 -38.38 -10.98
CA GLN A 198 -17.60 -38.45 -12.38
C GLN A 198 -16.55 -37.79 -13.28
N GLY A 199 -15.61 -38.63 -13.74
CA GLY A 199 -15.00 -38.56 -15.07
C GLY A 199 -14.13 -37.33 -15.41
N ARG A 200 -12.82 -37.59 -15.46
CA ARG A 200 -11.73 -36.76 -16.06
C ARG A 200 -11.22 -35.59 -15.21
N ILE A 201 -10.32 -35.94 -14.29
CA ILE A 201 -9.40 -35.00 -13.65
C ILE A 201 -8.42 -34.48 -14.74
N ARG A 202 -8.46 -33.19 -15.04
CA ARG A 202 -7.38 -32.51 -15.80
C ARG A 202 -6.22 -32.24 -14.85
N ALA A 203 -4.99 -32.48 -15.31
CA ALA A 203 -3.78 -32.12 -14.55
C ALA A 203 -3.82 -30.63 -14.17
N GLY A 204 -3.83 -30.33 -12.85
CA GLY A 204 -3.94 -28.98 -12.30
C GLY A 204 -5.10 -28.77 -11.30
N GLN A 205 -6.10 -29.66 -11.27
CA GLN A 205 -7.20 -29.61 -10.29
C GLN A 205 -6.96 -30.56 -9.11
N ALA A 206 -5.96 -30.28 -8.27
CA ALA A 206 -5.76 -31.00 -7.00
C ALA A 206 -6.61 -30.43 -5.85
N TYR A 207 -7.33 -29.32 -6.07
CA TYR A 207 -8.15 -28.66 -5.07
C TYR A 207 -9.60 -28.65 -5.56
N GLY A 208 -10.52 -29.23 -4.79
CA GLY A 208 -11.95 -29.28 -5.10
C GLY A 208 -12.55 -27.90 -5.36
N THR A 209 -13.76 -27.87 -5.93
CA THR A 209 -14.49 -26.62 -6.20
C THR A 209 -14.58 -25.79 -4.92
N VAL A 210 -13.88 -24.65 -4.90
CA VAL A 210 -13.80 -23.76 -3.75
C VAL A 210 -15.11 -22.96 -3.68
N VAL A 211 -16.01 -23.34 -2.77
CA VAL A 211 -17.18 -22.49 -2.44
C VAL A 211 -16.74 -21.44 -1.42
N PRO A 212 -16.79 -20.15 -1.76
CA PRO A 212 -16.25 -19.11 -0.91
C PRO A 212 -17.23 -18.82 0.25
N LYS A 213 -16.78 -18.92 1.51
CA LYS A 213 -17.61 -18.56 2.69
C LYS A 213 -17.75 -17.05 2.83
N TYR A 214 -18.96 -16.55 3.07
CA TYR A 214 -19.21 -15.14 3.39
C TYR A 214 -18.31 -14.71 4.56
N GLY A 215 -17.39 -13.77 4.31
CA GLY A 215 -16.66 -13.10 5.39
C GLY A 215 -17.19 -11.70 5.65
N TYR A 216 -16.35 -10.84 6.25
CA TYR A 216 -16.76 -9.50 6.67
C TYR A 216 -16.85 -8.51 5.50
N GLN A 217 -17.71 -7.51 5.67
CA GLN A 217 -17.79 -6.36 4.77
C GLN A 217 -16.71 -5.35 5.17
N ARG A 218 -15.89 -4.93 4.21
CA ARG A 218 -14.95 -3.81 4.39
C ARG A 218 -15.30 -2.71 3.42
N ASP A 219 -15.43 -1.48 3.92
CA ASP A 219 -15.49 -0.30 3.06
C ASP A 219 -14.08 -0.06 2.52
N GLU A 220 -13.84 -0.25 1.23
CA GLU A 220 -12.56 0.16 0.64
C GLU A 220 -12.57 1.64 0.28
N ILE A 221 -11.50 2.36 0.61
CA ILE A 221 -11.38 3.77 0.20
C ILE A 221 -10.76 3.83 -1.19
N GLN A 222 -11.60 4.13 -2.18
CA GLN A 222 -11.26 4.15 -3.59
C GLN A 222 -11.45 5.54 -4.20
N ALA A 223 -10.74 5.80 -5.28
CA ALA A 223 -10.88 7.03 -6.06
C ALA A 223 -10.78 6.78 -7.57
N ASN A 224 -11.38 7.68 -8.34
CA ASN A 224 -11.23 7.79 -9.78
C ASN A 224 -10.41 9.04 -10.11
N GLY A 225 -9.54 8.97 -11.12
CA GLY A 225 -8.80 10.16 -11.54
C GLY A 225 -7.84 9.90 -12.69
N HIS A 226 -7.08 10.94 -13.04
CA HIS A 226 -6.06 10.89 -14.08
C HIS A 226 -4.67 10.83 -13.48
N PHE A 227 -3.82 9.98 -14.06
CA PHE A 227 -2.48 9.75 -13.58
C PHE A 227 -1.45 9.82 -14.71
N LEU A 228 -0.21 10.13 -14.30
CA LEU A 228 0.99 10.04 -15.11
C LEU A 228 1.99 9.16 -14.38
N LEU A 229 2.38 8.04 -14.99
CA LEU A 229 3.50 7.22 -14.53
C LEU A 229 4.68 7.44 -15.48
N LEU A 230 5.75 8.06 -15.00
CA LEU A 230 7.01 8.14 -15.74
C LEU A 230 7.94 7.04 -15.27
N VAL A 231 8.65 6.41 -16.20
CA VAL A 231 9.61 5.34 -15.95
C VAL A 231 10.90 5.60 -16.72
N ARG A 232 12.06 5.47 -16.07
CA ARG A 232 13.40 5.61 -16.70
C ARG A 232 14.37 4.56 -16.16
N GLY A 233 15.54 4.42 -16.79
CA GLY A 233 16.62 3.52 -16.33
C GLY A 233 16.90 2.29 -17.21
N GLY A 234 16.17 2.12 -18.32
CA GLY A 234 16.38 1.02 -19.27
C GLY A 234 15.99 1.41 -20.71
N PRO A 235 15.99 0.44 -21.65
CA PRO A 235 15.64 0.70 -23.05
C PRO A 235 14.19 1.21 -23.19
N SER A 236 14.03 2.44 -23.71
CA SER A 236 12.73 3.12 -23.75
C SER A 236 11.68 2.36 -24.56
N ASP A 237 12.06 1.72 -25.66
CA ASP A 237 11.13 0.94 -26.48
C ASP A 237 10.59 -0.28 -25.72
N ALA A 238 11.44 -1.00 -25.01
CA ALA A 238 11.05 -2.16 -24.21
C ALA A 238 10.15 -1.77 -23.03
N ILE A 239 10.47 -0.66 -22.36
CA ILE A 239 9.62 -0.10 -21.28
C ILE A 239 8.25 0.30 -21.85
N GLY A 240 8.23 0.97 -23.02
CA GLY A 240 7.00 1.39 -23.68
C GLY A 240 6.07 0.24 -24.03
N GLU A 241 6.60 -0.86 -24.56
CA GLU A 241 5.80 -2.05 -24.87
C GLU A 241 5.18 -2.70 -23.63
N GLU A 242 5.89 -2.73 -22.51
CA GLU A 242 5.33 -3.26 -21.26
C GLU A 242 4.32 -2.30 -20.61
N LEU A 243 4.54 -0.97 -20.70
CA LEU A 243 3.56 0.02 -20.21
C LEU A 243 2.23 -0.05 -20.98
N LYS A 244 2.25 -0.32 -22.28
CA LYS A 244 1.04 -0.49 -23.11
C LYS A 244 0.16 -1.66 -22.66
N ARG A 245 0.73 -2.65 -21.95
CA ARG A 245 0.02 -3.85 -21.47
C ARG A 245 -0.67 -3.63 -20.11
N ILE A 246 -0.49 -2.47 -19.49
CA ILE A 246 -1.02 -2.18 -18.17
C ILE A 246 -2.52 -1.92 -18.25
N THR A 247 -3.29 -2.79 -17.60
CA THR A 247 -4.76 -2.66 -17.47
C THR A 247 -5.20 -2.31 -16.05
N ARG A 248 -4.27 -2.36 -15.08
CA ARG A 248 -4.56 -2.16 -13.65
C ARG A 248 -3.51 -1.25 -13.01
N PHE A 249 -3.96 -0.31 -12.19
CA PHE A 249 -3.10 0.63 -11.47
C PHE A 249 -3.58 0.80 -10.03
N ALA A 250 -2.72 0.44 -9.06
CA ALA A 250 -3.05 0.44 -7.63
C ALA A 250 -4.43 -0.18 -7.29
N GLY A 251 -4.77 -1.30 -7.93
CA GLY A 251 -6.02 -2.03 -7.75
C GLY A 251 -7.21 -1.54 -8.59
N GLY A 252 -7.11 -0.35 -9.20
CA GLY A 252 -8.08 0.19 -10.13
C GLY A 252 -7.86 -0.30 -11.56
N SER A 253 -8.85 -0.09 -12.43
CA SER A 253 -8.76 -0.38 -13.87
C SER A 253 -8.35 0.87 -14.66
N VAL A 254 -7.48 0.70 -15.64
CA VAL A 254 -6.94 1.78 -16.48
C VAL A 254 -7.74 1.87 -17.79
N PHE A 255 -8.06 3.10 -18.19
CA PHE A 255 -8.78 3.46 -19.41
C PHE A 255 -8.04 4.59 -20.13
N ASP A 256 -8.30 4.70 -21.44
CA ASP A 256 -7.80 5.79 -22.29
C ASP A 256 -6.28 6.00 -22.17
N SER A 257 -5.53 4.88 -22.09
CA SER A 257 -4.11 4.91 -21.81
C SER A 257 -3.31 5.32 -23.05
N VAL A 258 -2.39 6.27 -22.87
CA VAL A 258 -1.42 6.70 -23.89
C VAL A 258 -0.02 6.49 -23.36
N VAL A 259 0.87 5.95 -24.19
CA VAL A 259 2.28 5.71 -23.87
C VAL A 259 3.15 6.49 -24.83
N ASP A 260 3.99 7.37 -24.31
CA ASP A 260 4.92 8.20 -25.10
C ASP A 260 6.35 8.12 -24.54
N ILE A 261 7.34 8.32 -25.41
CA ILE A 261 8.73 8.50 -25.00
C ILE A 261 9.01 10.00 -24.94
N ILE A 262 9.39 10.48 -23.76
CA ILE A 262 9.72 11.89 -23.49
C ILE A 262 11.24 12.04 -23.46
N GLN A 263 11.75 12.95 -24.29
CA GLN A 263 13.18 13.29 -24.32
C GLN A 263 13.56 14.28 -23.21
N PRO A 264 14.82 14.31 -22.77
CA PRO A 264 15.34 15.36 -21.89
C PRO A 264 14.96 16.77 -22.35
N GLY A 265 14.58 17.64 -21.41
CA GLY A 265 14.13 19.00 -21.69
C GLY A 265 12.69 19.13 -22.22
N ALA A 266 12.02 18.02 -22.55
CA ALA A 266 10.63 18.08 -22.98
C ALA A 266 9.70 18.47 -21.82
N ARG A 267 8.65 19.22 -22.17
CA ARG A 267 7.63 19.66 -21.23
C ARG A 267 6.70 18.51 -20.88
N ILE A 268 6.46 18.38 -19.58
CA ILE A 268 5.50 17.46 -19.00
C ILE A 268 4.29 18.29 -18.58
N GLU A 269 3.10 17.78 -18.89
CA GLU A 269 1.85 18.40 -18.50
C GLU A 269 1.76 18.59 -16.97
N PRO A 270 0.97 19.56 -16.48
CA PRO A 270 0.87 19.84 -15.07
C PRO A 270 0.22 18.68 -14.32
N ALA A 271 0.97 18.05 -13.41
CA ALA A 271 0.51 16.99 -12.54
C ALA A 271 1.12 17.16 -11.14
N SER A 272 0.41 16.65 -10.14
CA SER A 272 0.85 16.62 -8.75
C SER A 272 1.72 15.40 -8.50
N PHE A 273 3.04 15.56 -8.63
CA PHE A 273 3.98 14.47 -8.40
C PHE A 273 4.13 14.17 -6.91
N ILE A 274 4.18 12.88 -6.55
CA ILE A 274 4.50 12.44 -5.20
C ILE A 274 6.01 12.54 -5.01
N VAL A 275 6.43 13.46 -4.15
CA VAL A 275 7.84 13.80 -3.88
C VAL A 275 8.23 13.27 -2.50
N ASP A 276 9.38 12.62 -2.40
CA ASP A 276 9.94 12.21 -1.11
C ASP A 276 10.35 13.45 -0.29
N ALA A 277 9.74 13.56 0.89
CA ALA A 277 10.01 14.63 1.85
C ALA A 277 10.69 14.09 3.12
N SER A 278 11.15 12.84 3.13
CA SER A 278 11.70 12.19 4.33
C SER A 278 12.96 12.87 4.88
N GLN A 279 13.64 13.72 4.10
CA GLN A 279 14.73 14.55 4.60
C GLN A 279 14.28 15.57 5.65
N GLU A 280 13.04 16.06 5.58
CA GLU A 280 12.47 16.95 6.59
C GLU A 280 12.43 16.27 7.97
N LEU A 281 12.17 14.97 8.02
CA LEU A 281 12.18 14.21 9.26
C LEU A 281 13.58 14.06 9.87
N ARG A 282 14.65 14.23 9.09
CA ARG A 282 16.04 14.18 9.60
C ARG A 282 16.46 15.49 10.25
N ARG A 283 15.77 16.60 9.93
CA ARG A 283 16.00 17.93 10.52
C ARG A 283 15.26 18.12 11.85
N ARG A 284 14.57 17.08 12.35
CA ARG A 284 13.82 17.15 13.60
C ARG A 284 14.75 17.35 14.81
N PRO A 285 14.31 18.06 15.86
CA PRO A 285 15.06 18.17 17.09
C PRO A 285 15.38 16.79 17.69
N ALA A 286 16.53 16.68 18.36
CA ALA A 286 16.90 15.46 19.07
C ALA A 286 15.80 15.09 20.09
N GLY A 287 15.46 13.80 20.19
CA GLY A 287 14.40 13.30 21.06
C GLY A 287 12.97 13.45 20.53
N THR A 288 12.76 14.15 19.41
CA THR A 288 11.44 14.17 18.76
C THR A 288 11.20 12.86 18.00
N ASP A 289 10.08 12.18 18.29
CA ASP A 289 9.72 10.98 17.56
C ASP A 289 9.35 11.29 16.09
N ALA A 290 9.52 10.30 15.22
CA ALA A 290 9.35 10.50 13.78
C ALA A 290 7.89 10.80 13.38
N LEU A 291 6.92 10.26 14.12
CA LEU A 291 5.50 10.47 13.85
C LEU A 291 5.10 11.90 14.24
N ASP A 292 5.56 12.39 15.37
CA ASP A 292 5.35 13.77 15.81
C ASP A 292 5.92 14.78 14.82
N ALA A 293 7.13 14.54 14.32
CA ALA A 293 7.70 15.37 13.28
C ALA A 293 6.86 15.34 11.99
N ALA A 294 6.35 14.16 11.60
CA ALA A 294 5.48 14.00 10.43
C ALA A 294 4.12 14.69 10.61
N LEU A 295 3.50 14.59 11.78
CA LEU A 295 2.23 15.24 12.10
C LEU A 295 2.37 16.77 12.17
N SER A 296 3.49 17.26 12.71
CA SER A 296 3.84 18.68 12.68
C SER A 296 4.00 19.19 11.24
N ALA A 297 4.66 18.42 10.36
CA ALA A 297 4.76 18.75 8.94
C ALA A 297 3.38 18.67 8.24
N TYR A 298 2.55 17.69 8.57
CA TYR A 298 1.20 17.54 8.03
C TYR A 298 0.31 18.77 8.32
N GLY A 299 0.36 19.26 9.56
CA GLY A 299 -0.38 20.45 10.00
C GLY A 299 0.23 21.79 9.58
N ARG A 300 1.46 21.80 9.08
CA ARG A 300 2.20 23.02 8.69
C ARG A 300 1.42 23.80 7.62
N ASP A 301 1.32 25.11 7.78
CA ASP A 301 0.67 26.03 6.81
C ASP A 301 -0.83 25.77 6.57
N GLY A 302 -1.47 24.99 7.44
CA GLY A 302 -2.90 24.78 7.42
C GLY A 302 -3.60 25.40 8.64
N SER A 303 -4.85 25.79 8.45
CA SER A 303 -5.69 26.36 9.50
C SER A 303 -7.15 25.98 9.28
N TRP A 304 -7.92 25.94 10.37
CA TRP A 304 -9.37 25.78 10.30
C TRP A 304 -10.02 27.14 10.04
N ILE A 305 -10.80 27.24 8.96
CA ILE A 305 -11.66 28.37 8.65
C ILE A 305 -13.06 27.80 8.43
N ASP A 306 -14.07 28.30 9.12
CA ASP A 306 -15.47 27.85 8.99
C ASP A 306 -15.65 26.32 9.02
N ARG A 307 -14.98 25.65 9.98
CA ARG A 307 -14.98 24.16 10.14
C ARG A 307 -14.40 23.39 8.95
N ASN A 308 -13.75 24.06 8.02
CA ASN A 308 -13.02 23.45 6.92
C ASN A 308 -11.52 23.65 7.14
N TRP A 309 -10.75 22.59 6.90
CA TRP A 309 -9.30 22.70 6.92
C TRP A 309 -8.81 23.30 5.61
N PHE A 310 -8.19 24.47 5.69
CA PHE A 310 -7.56 25.14 4.57
C PHE A 310 -6.04 25.02 4.71
N GLN A 311 -5.37 24.64 3.63
CA GLN A 311 -3.92 24.59 3.58
C GLN A 311 -3.47 24.98 2.18
N HIS A 312 -2.42 25.80 2.09
CA HIS A 312 -1.86 26.19 0.80
C HIS A 312 -1.26 24.98 0.06
N ARG A 313 -0.99 25.15 -1.24
CA ARG A 313 -0.54 24.07 -2.14
C ARG A 313 0.78 23.46 -1.61
N ASN A 314 0.94 22.13 -1.78
CA ASN A 314 2.09 21.29 -1.35
C ASN A 314 2.06 20.82 0.12
N GLY A 315 0.89 20.37 0.60
CA GLY A 315 0.77 19.79 1.93
C GLY A 315 1.45 18.41 2.05
N TYR A 316 2.12 18.18 3.18
CA TYR A 316 2.73 16.89 3.50
C TYR A 316 1.66 15.81 3.76
N SER A 317 2.05 14.55 3.63
CA SER A 317 1.30 13.35 4.01
C SER A 317 2.26 12.20 4.29
N LEU A 318 1.74 11.08 4.79
CA LEU A 318 2.45 9.82 4.79
C LEU A 318 1.99 8.96 3.61
N SER A 319 2.91 8.22 2.99
CA SER A 319 2.56 7.19 2.02
C SER A 319 3.34 5.92 2.31
N MET A 320 2.67 4.77 2.17
CA MET A 320 3.28 3.47 2.38
C MET A 320 4.30 3.22 1.27
N SER A 321 5.58 3.15 1.65
CA SER A 321 6.73 3.08 0.76
C SER A 321 7.52 1.79 0.92
N GLY A 322 7.22 0.93 1.89
CA GLY A 322 7.94 -0.33 2.03
C GLY A 322 7.33 -1.32 3.01
N TYR A 323 8.14 -2.32 3.36
CA TYR A 323 7.86 -3.38 4.32
C TYR A 323 9.10 -3.60 5.19
N ALA A 324 8.93 -3.55 6.51
CA ALA A 324 9.95 -3.86 7.50
C ALA A 324 9.74 -5.28 8.03
N TRP A 325 10.78 -6.10 7.99
CA TRP A 325 10.71 -7.49 8.43
C TRP A 325 10.58 -7.58 9.95
N LEU A 326 9.63 -8.40 10.42
CA LEU A 326 9.49 -8.73 11.85
C LEU A 326 10.33 -9.94 12.26
N GLU A 327 10.81 -10.69 11.29
CA GLU A 327 11.67 -11.87 11.45
C GLU A 327 12.58 -12.02 10.23
N PRO A 328 13.69 -12.78 10.32
CA PRO A 328 14.43 -13.17 9.12
C PRO A 328 13.55 -14.05 8.22
N PRO A 329 13.73 -14.03 6.88
CA PRO A 329 13.02 -14.91 5.96
C PRO A 329 13.23 -16.39 6.30
N GLN A 330 12.15 -17.16 6.33
CA GLN A 330 12.14 -18.57 6.71
C GLN A 330 11.32 -19.40 5.74
N ASN A 331 11.71 -20.65 5.50
CA ASN A 331 10.89 -21.57 4.73
C ASN A 331 9.64 -21.96 5.53
N ARG A 332 8.47 -21.54 5.06
CA ARG A 332 7.18 -21.85 5.68
C ARG A 332 6.30 -22.62 4.70
N LYS A 333 5.56 -23.60 5.22
CA LYS A 333 4.51 -24.26 4.45
C LYS A 333 3.46 -23.25 4.01
N ASN A 334 2.93 -23.40 2.80
CA ASN A 334 1.94 -22.51 2.19
C ASN A 334 2.44 -21.08 1.90
N SER A 335 3.76 -20.88 1.80
CA SER A 335 4.29 -19.64 1.25
C SER A 335 3.99 -19.54 -0.24
N ARG A 336 3.76 -18.31 -0.71
CA ARG A 336 3.54 -18.01 -2.12
C ARG A 336 4.74 -18.46 -2.96
N ASP A 337 4.44 -19.26 -3.99
CA ASP A 337 5.41 -19.75 -4.98
C ASP A 337 6.63 -20.47 -4.36
N ASN A 338 6.48 -21.02 -3.15
CA ASN A 338 7.53 -21.68 -2.36
C ASN A 338 8.77 -20.82 -2.03
N TYR A 339 8.69 -19.49 -2.17
CA TYR A 339 9.75 -18.61 -1.69
C TYR A 339 9.79 -18.60 -0.15
N PRO A 340 10.96 -18.29 0.46
CA PRO A 340 11.03 -17.97 1.88
C PRO A 340 9.97 -16.93 2.25
N HIS A 341 9.40 -17.05 3.45
CA HIS A 341 8.35 -16.16 3.93
C HIS A 341 8.80 -15.32 5.12
N VAL A 342 8.23 -14.13 5.22
CA VAL A 342 8.40 -13.21 6.35
C VAL A 342 7.10 -12.49 6.69
N TRP A 343 6.82 -12.32 7.98
CA TRP A 343 5.86 -11.34 8.48
C TRP A 343 6.48 -9.94 8.47
N ALA A 344 5.76 -8.94 7.96
CA ALA A 344 6.30 -7.59 7.86
C ALA A 344 5.28 -6.52 8.24
N GLU A 345 5.75 -5.39 8.75
CA GLU A 345 4.94 -4.18 8.93
C GLU A 345 5.13 -3.20 7.77
N PRO A 346 4.10 -2.41 7.42
CA PRO A 346 4.23 -1.36 6.42
C PRO A 346 5.19 -0.26 6.88
N VAL A 347 6.08 0.17 5.99
CA VAL A 347 6.95 1.35 6.18
C VAL A 347 6.32 2.55 5.49
N PHE A 348 6.36 3.70 6.14
CA PHE A 348 5.82 4.95 5.62
C PHE A 348 6.92 5.98 5.43
N SER A 349 6.89 6.66 4.29
CA SER A 349 7.70 7.85 4.03
C SER A 349 6.85 9.10 4.19
N LEU A 350 7.49 10.18 4.65
CA LEU A 350 6.90 11.51 4.53
C LEU A 350 6.98 11.91 3.06
N VAL A 351 5.84 12.28 2.49
CA VAL A 351 5.73 12.73 1.12
C VAL A 351 5.12 14.13 1.06
N THR A 352 5.47 14.86 0.03
CA THR A 352 4.75 16.07 -0.37
C THR A 352 4.31 15.95 -1.82
N GLN A 353 3.56 16.93 -2.28
CA GLN A 353 3.08 17.04 -3.64
C GLN A 353 3.75 18.24 -4.31
N GLY A 354 4.24 18.07 -5.53
CA GLY A 354 4.96 19.13 -6.23
C GLY A 354 5.14 18.89 -7.72
N ARG A 355 6.00 19.71 -8.34
CA ARG A 355 6.46 19.51 -9.72
C ARG A 355 7.41 18.30 -9.78
N LEU A 356 7.62 17.77 -10.98
CA LEU A 356 8.64 16.74 -11.17
C LEU A 356 10.01 17.31 -10.76
N SER A 357 10.73 16.57 -9.92
CA SER A 357 12.05 16.88 -9.42
C SER A 357 12.81 15.59 -9.16
N GLU A 358 14.11 15.65 -8.86
CA GLU A 358 14.87 14.43 -8.54
C GLU A 358 14.29 13.65 -7.34
N MET A 359 13.69 14.35 -6.37
CA MET A 359 13.03 13.73 -5.22
C MET A 359 11.69 13.04 -5.56
N ALA A 360 11.22 13.11 -6.82
CA ALA A 360 10.02 12.41 -7.28
C ALA A 360 10.33 11.04 -7.91
N TRP A 361 11.60 10.69 -8.13
CA TRP A 361 12.02 9.44 -8.75
C TRP A 361 12.27 8.36 -7.72
N TRP A 362 11.25 7.52 -7.51
CA TRP A 362 11.28 6.40 -6.59
C TRP A 362 12.00 5.21 -7.21
N ARG A 363 12.86 4.58 -6.42
CA ARG A 363 13.58 3.37 -6.78
C ARG A 363 13.55 2.36 -5.65
N LEU A 364 13.58 1.10 -6.03
CA LEU A 364 13.63 -0.01 -5.10
C LEU A 364 14.97 0.00 -4.33
N ARG A 365 14.88 -0.16 -3.01
CA ARG A 365 16.01 -0.32 -2.09
C ARG A 365 15.70 -1.51 -1.17
N PHE A 366 16.61 -2.45 -1.11
CA PHE A 366 16.56 -3.58 -0.17
C PHE A 366 17.63 -3.43 0.90
N GLY A 367 17.39 -4.03 2.06
CA GLY A 367 18.34 -4.10 3.16
C GLY A 367 18.00 -5.25 4.10
N ALA A 368 18.86 -5.51 5.08
CA ALA A 368 18.71 -6.64 6.01
C ALA A 368 17.44 -6.58 6.88
N ALA A 369 16.79 -5.42 6.97
CA ALA A 369 15.61 -5.19 7.78
C ALA A 369 14.32 -5.02 6.96
N GLY A 370 14.38 -5.11 5.63
CA GLY A 370 13.22 -4.83 4.81
C GLY A 370 13.49 -4.37 3.39
N VAL A 371 12.41 -4.02 2.71
CA VAL A 371 12.41 -3.43 1.37
C VAL A 371 11.62 -2.13 1.37
N ARG A 372 12.09 -1.13 0.64
CA ARG A 372 11.38 0.13 0.47
C ARG A 372 11.67 0.77 -0.88
N TRP A 373 10.75 1.59 -1.33
CA TRP A 373 10.97 2.55 -2.40
C TRP A 373 11.34 3.89 -1.77
N ALA A 374 12.43 4.47 -2.25
CA ALA A 374 12.93 5.77 -1.79
C ALA A 374 13.43 6.57 -2.99
N ALA A 375 13.37 7.90 -2.91
CA ALA A 375 13.98 8.77 -3.92
C ALA A 375 15.48 8.96 -3.65
#